data_AF-A0A923CPM6-F1
#
_entry.id   AF-A0A923CPM6-F1
#
_cell.length_a   1.000
_cell.length_b   1.000
_cell.length_c   1.000
_cell.angle_alpha   90.00
_cell.angle_beta   90.00
_cell.angle_gamma   90.00
#
_symmetry.space_group_name_H-M   'P 1'
#
loop_
_entity.id
_entity.type
_entity.pdbx_description
1 polymer ?
#
loop_
_entity_poly.entity_id
_entity_poly.type
_entity_poly.pdbx_seq_one_letter_code
_entity_poly.pdbx_strand_id
1 'polypeptide(L)'
;MTDGGDPSPASSSLARHGRELGTIAIVSIVGIIATAGFQIVAVRGLGPADFGLLAALLAVINIVAIGSGALRTSVAVNAARATLAPAGQPGGATRDTALTESLILGGASTLTVVVLAPWLLIALDSTPLALAITTAALLPYFLFARAQGVLQGLGRTRAVVYWTTGSQVLQLALTVAVVMLGFGVTGVLIAVLATVILGTFGSSMQARRLSTPTSRRAFDRDTTVVLLLTIAFAVVTNVDVILVRALASTTEAGAYAAAAVLVKTTLIIPATLSLYLLPRFVVHSDDRARSRRGLTLTLLVTLGGGILVALALALIAGPIIELLFGGEYSLAISYLPLLAISFVPWAVAQAVLIRTTAVASRFGLVVVIVVAVAQGIAGVALLPTVEHYIIANGLLGSAAAIVLLLDARRDSAALRSEQRRSA
;
A
#
# COMPACT_ATOMS: atom_id res chain seq x y z
N MET A 1 40.74 45.62 -8.24
CA MET A 1 41.02 44.42 -7.40
C MET A 1 40.22 44.61 -6.13
N THR A 2 39.12 43.93 -5.84
CA THR A 2 38.66 42.59 -6.20
C THR A 2 37.14 42.65 -6.36
N ASP A 3 36.63 42.19 -7.51
CA ASP A 3 35.20 42.11 -7.78
C ASP A 3 34.79 40.67 -7.45
N GLY A 4 34.11 40.50 -6.31
CA GLY A 4 33.59 39.22 -5.85
C GLY A 4 32.40 38.82 -6.71
N GLY A 5 32.63 37.92 -7.66
CA GLY A 5 31.58 37.36 -8.51
C GLY A 5 30.54 36.63 -7.67
N ASP A 6 29.38 37.27 -7.52
CA ASP A 6 28.18 36.70 -6.91
C ASP A 6 27.73 35.48 -7.75
N PRO A 7 27.56 34.28 -7.18
CA PRO A 7 27.21 33.09 -7.96
C PRO A 7 25.84 33.27 -8.63
N SER A 8 25.80 33.02 -9.95
CA SER A 8 24.59 33.13 -10.77
C SER A 8 23.36 32.44 -10.14
N PRO A 9 22.15 33.01 -10.24
CA PRO A 9 20.93 32.52 -9.58
C PRO A 9 20.50 31.09 -9.96
N ALA A 10 21.02 30.54 -11.08
CA ALA A 10 20.74 29.18 -11.52
C ALA A 10 21.46 28.10 -10.67
N SER A 11 22.67 28.36 -10.18
CA SER A 11 23.44 27.39 -9.39
C SER A 11 22.90 27.27 -7.96
N SER A 12 22.39 28.36 -7.39
CA SER A 12 21.77 28.38 -6.05
C SER A 12 20.39 27.71 -6.02
N SER A 13 19.63 27.76 -7.13
CA SER A 13 18.36 27.05 -7.32
C SER A 13 18.55 25.53 -7.36
N LEU A 14 19.50 25.04 -8.14
CA LEU A 14 19.78 23.60 -8.28
C LEU A 14 20.33 22.99 -6.98
N ALA A 15 21.22 23.70 -6.29
CA ALA A 15 21.75 23.27 -5.00
C ALA A 15 20.67 23.24 -3.89
N ARG A 16 19.72 24.19 -3.93
CA ARG A 16 18.59 24.23 -2.99
C ARG A 16 17.66 23.05 -3.24
N HIS A 17 17.21 22.82 -4.48
CA HIS A 17 16.37 21.67 -4.84
C HIS A 17 17.03 20.32 -4.53
N GLY A 18 18.34 20.19 -4.78
CA GLY A 18 19.11 18.98 -4.46
C GLY A 18 19.16 18.70 -2.95
N ARG A 19 19.36 19.73 -2.11
CA ARG A 19 19.29 19.59 -0.65
C ARG A 19 17.91 19.19 -0.17
N GLU A 20 16.83 19.76 -0.74
CA GLU A 20 15.46 19.42 -0.31
C GLU A 20 15.10 17.97 -0.62
N LEU A 21 15.48 17.48 -1.81
CA LEU A 21 15.28 16.09 -2.21
C LEU A 21 16.10 15.13 -1.35
N GLY A 22 17.34 15.50 -1.03
CA GLY A 22 18.21 14.73 -0.13
C GLY A 22 17.62 14.57 1.26
N THR A 23 17.09 15.65 1.86
CA THR A 23 16.42 15.57 3.17
C THR A 23 15.19 14.66 3.12
N ILE A 24 14.35 14.78 2.07
CA ILE A 24 13.18 13.94 1.90
C ILE A 24 13.58 12.46 1.81
N ALA A 25 14.60 12.14 1.01
CA ALA A 25 15.08 10.77 0.86
C ALA A 25 15.57 10.18 2.19
N ILE A 26 16.39 10.92 2.94
CA ILE A 26 16.90 10.47 4.26
C ILE A 26 15.75 10.21 5.23
N VAL A 27 14.78 11.13 5.32
CA VAL A 27 13.64 10.99 6.23
C VAL A 27 12.74 9.81 5.81
N SER A 28 12.57 9.56 4.51
CA SER A 28 11.85 8.37 4.03
C SER A 28 12.60 7.07 4.37
N ILE A 29 13.93 7.04 4.25
CA ILE A 29 14.75 5.87 4.63
C ILE A 29 14.58 5.56 6.12
N VAL A 30 14.60 6.57 6.98
CA VAL A 30 14.32 6.40 8.42
C VAL A 30 12.94 5.78 8.65
N GLY A 31 11.92 6.22 7.91
CA GLY A 31 10.57 5.67 8.00
C GLY A 31 10.48 4.20 7.58
N ILE A 32 11.21 3.82 6.52
CA ILE A 32 11.30 2.44 6.05
C ILE A 32 11.99 1.56 7.10
N ILE A 33 13.11 2.01 7.66
CA ILE A 33 13.83 1.30 8.72
C ILE A 33 12.94 1.15 9.96
N ALA A 34 12.21 2.21 10.35
CA ALA A 34 11.29 2.16 11.48
C ALA A 34 10.16 1.14 11.26
N THR A 35 9.63 1.05 10.05
CA THR A 35 8.60 0.07 9.68
C THR A 35 9.14 -1.36 9.75
N ALA A 36 10.35 -1.60 9.25
CA ALA A 36 11.01 -2.90 9.36
C ALA A 36 11.31 -3.26 10.82
N GLY A 37 11.80 -2.30 11.61
CA GLY A 37 12.03 -2.45 13.04
C GLY A 37 10.74 -2.80 13.79
N PHE A 38 9.62 -2.16 13.44
CA PHE A 38 8.31 -2.47 14.03
C PHE A 38 7.94 -3.94 13.83
N GLN A 39 8.10 -4.45 12.61
CA GLN A 39 7.81 -5.86 12.30
C GLN A 39 8.72 -6.80 13.10
N ILE A 40 10.03 -6.52 13.16
CA ILE A 40 11.00 -7.36 13.88
C ILE A 40 10.70 -7.38 15.40
N VAL A 41 10.43 -6.21 15.99
CA VAL A 41 10.11 -6.10 17.42
C VAL A 41 8.80 -6.83 17.74
N ALA A 42 7.77 -6.67 16.91
CA ALA A 42 6.49 -7.33 17.12
C ALA A 42 6.60 -8.86 17.00
N VAL A 43 7.28 -9.37 15.97
CA VAL A 43 7.54 -10.81 15.78
C VAL A 43 8.23 -11.44 16.98
N ARG A 44 9.33 -10.82 17.44
CA ARG A 44 10.17 -11.36 18.51
C ARG A 44 9.52 -11.22 19.88
N GLY A 45 8.66 -10.22 20.05
CA GLY A 45 7.98 -9.95 21.31
C GLY A 45 6.72 -10.79 21.57
N LEU A 46 6.09 -11.31 20.52
CA LEU A 46 4.78 -11.96 20.60
C LEU A 46 4.81 -13.48 20.42
N GLY A 47 5.84 -14.01 19.75
CA GLY A 47 5.87 -15.42 19.34
C GLY A 47 4.86 -15.76 18.23
N PRO A 48 4.91 -16.98 17.66
CA PRO A 48 4.20 -17.31 16.42
C PRO A 48 2.68 -17.16 16.48
N ALA A 49 2.04 -17.55 17.59
CA ALA A 49 0.58 -17.54 17.71
C ALA A 49 0.02 -16.11 17.72
N ASP A 50 0.56 -15.23 18.57
CA ASP A 50 0.13 -13.84 18.69
C ASP A 50 0.60 -13.00 17.50
N PHE A 51 1.78 -13.27 16.95
CA PHE A 51 2.23 -12.60 15.73
C PHE A 51 1.36 -12.97 14.52
N GLY A 52 0.94 -14.23 14.40
CA GLY A 52 0.00 -14.66 13.36
C GLY A 52 -1.34 -13.93 13.46
N LEU A 53 -1.86 -13.75 14.69
CA LEU A 53 -3.06 -12.94 14.93
C LEU A 53 -2.84 -11.46 14.58
N LEU A 54 -1.73 -10.87 15.04
CA LEU A 54 -1.37 -9.49 14.72
C LEU A 54 -1.28 -9.27 13.21
N ALA A 55 -0.61 -10.17 12.49
CA ALA A 55 -0.44 -10.06 11.05
C ALA A 55 -1.77 -10.13 10.30
N ALA A 56 -2.71 -10.98 10.74
CA ALA A 56 -4.06 -11.03 10.15
C ALA A 56 -4.86 -9.74 10.40
N LEU A 57 -4.79 -9.18 11.61
CA LEU A 57 -5.45 -7.91 11.93
C LEU A 57 -4.80 -6.72 11.21
N LEU A 58 -3.46 -6.72 11.10
CA LEU A 58 -2.72 -5.76 10.28
C LEU A 58 -3.05 -5.91 8.79
N ALA A 59 -3.32 -7.11 8.29
CA ALA A 59 -3.77 -7.32 6.91
C ALA A 59 -5.13 -6.63 6.66
N VAL A 60 -6.07 -6.70 7.60
CA VAL A 60 -7.34 -5.94 7.53
C VAL A 60 -7.07 -4.43 7.49
N ILE A 61 -6.19 -3.94 8.36
CA ILE A 61 -5.78 -2.53 8.38
C ILE A 61 -5.10 -2.13 7.06
N ASN A 62 -4.21 -2.97 6.52
CA ASN A 62 -3.47 -2.71 5.29
C ASN A 62 -4.39 -2.60 4.08
N ILE A 63 -5.45 -3.42 4.00
CA ILE A 63 -6.45 -3.30 2.94
C ILE A 63 -7.07 -1.90 2.93
N VAL A 64 -7.46 -1.41 4.11
CA VAL A 64 -8.00 -0.05 4.28
C VAL A 64 -6.95 1.03 4.01
N ALA A 65 -5.73 0.86 4.52
CA ALA A 65 -4.64 1.82 4.34
C ALA A 65 -4.26 1.97 2.86
N ILE A 66 -4.14 0.87 2.12
CA ILE A 66 -3.86 0.89 0.68
C ILE A 66 -5.04 1.52 -0.08
N GLY A 67 -6.28 1.14 0.23
CA GLY A 67 -7.48 1.74 -0.34
C GLY A 67 -7.57 3.25 -0.14
N SER A 68 -7.20 3.73 1.05
CA SER A 68 -7.16 5.16 1.37
C SER A 68 -6.16 5.95 0.50
N GLY A 69 -5.15 5.28 -0.10
CA GLY A 69 -4.19 5.87 -1.02
C GLY A 69 -4.84 6.47 -2.28
N ALA A 70 -5.94 5.86 -2.77
CA ALA A 70 -6.70 6.39 -3.89
C ALA A 70 -7.39 7.71 -3.53
N LEU A 71 -8.01 7.79 -2.33
CA LEU A 71 -8.55 9.03 -1.78
C LEU A 71 -7.46 10.09 -1.68
N ARG A 72 -6.30 9.76 -1.07
CA ARG A 72 -5.18 10.68 -0.92
C ARG A 72 -4.75 11.28 -2.26
N THR A 73 -4.63 10.44 -3.29
CA THR A 73 -4.22 10.87 -4.64
C THR A 73 -5.24 11.81 -5.25
N SER A 74 -6.52 11.46 -5.19
CA SER A 74 -7.58 12.31 -5.72
C SER A 74 -7.67 13.67 -5.00
N VAL A 75 -7.60 13.67 -3.66
CA VAL A 75 -7.60 14.89 -2.86
C VAL A 75 -6.38 15.76 -3.20
N ALA A 76 -5.21 15.17 -3.43
CA ALA A 76 -4.02 15.90 -3.85
C ALA A 76 -4.20 16.57 -5.22
N VAL A 77 -4.78 15.87 -6.20
CA VAL A 77 -5.06 16.42 -7.53
C VAL A 77 -6.08 17.57 -7.44
N ASN A 78 -7.15 17.39 -6.66
CA ASN A 78 -8.17 18.43 -6.48
C ASN A 78 -7.61 19.67 -5.77
N ALA A 79 -6.81 19.48 -4.72
CA ALA A 79 -6.16 20.59 -4.01
C ALA A 79 -5.14 21.33 -4.90
N ALA A 80 -4.36 20.61 -5.73
CA ALA A 80 -3.43 21.22 -6.68
C ALA A 80 -4.14 21.99 -7.80
N ARG A 81 -5.32 21.54 -8.25
CA ARG A 81 -6.13 22.29 -9.23
C ARG A 81 -6.73 23.56 -8.64
N ALA A 82 -7.12 23.52 -7.36
CA ALA A 82 -7.69 24.67 -6.67
C ALA A 82 -6.68 25.83 -6.54
N THR A 83 -5.38 25.56 -6.43
CA THR A 83 -4.34 26.61 -6.38
C THR A 83 -4.04 27.24 -7.74
N LEU A 84 -4.42 26.59 -8.85
CA LEU A 84 -4.26 27.10 -10.21
C LEU A 84 -5.45 27.92 -10.70
N ALA A 85 -6.57 27.93 -9.96
CA ALA A 85 -7.76 28.68 -10.34
C ALA A 85 -7.55 30.20 -10.15
N PRO A 86 -8.05 31.07 -11.07
CA PRO A 86 -7.86 32.52 -10.97
C PRO A 86 -8.42 33.10 -9.66
N ALA A 87 -7.62 33.92 -8.98
CA ALA A 87 -8.03 34.66 -7.80
C ALA A 87 -9.15 35.64 -8.16
N GLY A 88 -10.37 35.41 -7.66
CA GLY A 88 -11.51 36.30 -7.88
C GLY A 88 -12.85 35.63 -8.18
N GLN A 89 -12.88 34.33 -8.50
CA GLN A 89 -14.14 33.59 -8.40
C GLN A 89 -14.49 33.43 -6.92
N PRO A 90 -15.67 33.88 -6.45
CA PRO A 90 -16.07 33.71 -5.07
C PRO A 90 -16.10 32.22 -4.76
N GLY A 91 -15.09 31.74 -4.04
CA GLY A 91 -15.11 30.46 -3.38
C GLY A 91 -16.16 30.53 -2.28
N GLY A 92 -17.43 30.51 -2.65
CA GLY A 92 -18.54 30.41 -1.71
C GLY A 92 -18.25 29.27 -0.75
N ALA A 93 -18.58 29.46 0.53
CA ALA A 93 -18.30 28.52 1.62
C ALA A 93 -18.60 27.07 1.18
N THR A 94 -17.57 26.39 0.67
CA THR A 94 -17.74 25.17 -0.08
C THR A 94 -17.40 24.06 0.88
N ARG A 95 -18.42 23.23 1.18
CA ARG A 95 -18.27 22.06 2.04
C ARG A 95 -17.03 21.29 1.62
N ASP A 96 -16.23 20.90 2.62
CA ASP A 96 -15.11 19.99 2.41
C ASP A 96 -15.64 18.61 2.03
N THR A 97 -15.86 18.43 0.73
CA THR A 97 -16.40 17.19 0.15
C THR A 97 -15.47 16.02 0.44
N ALA A 98 -14.15 16.26 0.41
CA ALA A 98 -13.14 15.27 0.75
C ALA A 98 -13.24 14.79 2.22
N LEU A 99 -13.55 15.69 3.17
CA LEU A 99 -13.85 15.28 4.54
C LEU A 99 -15.08 14.37 4.60
N THR A 100 -16.15 14.73 3.89
CA THR A 100 -17.38 13.93 3.87
C THR A 100 -17.13 12.55 3.26
N GLU A 101 -16.43 12.47 2.13
CA GLU A 101 -16.06 11.20 1.48
C GLU A 101 -15.12 10.36 2.35
N SER A 102 -14.19 10.99 3.07
CA SER A 102 -13.32 10.27 4.02
C SER A 102 -14.10 9.68 5.20
N LEU A 103 -15.12 10.38 5.71
CA LEU A 103 -16.01 9.87 6.75
C LEU A 103 -16.92 8.75 6.24
N ILE A 104 -17.44 8.86 5.01
CA ILE A 104 -18.26 7.82 4.39
C ILE A 104 -17.44 6.56 4.14
N LEU A 105 -16.26 6.67 3.53
CA LEU A 105 -15.41 5.51 3.23
C LEU A 105 -14.82 4.87 4.50
N GLY A 106 -14.39 5.69 5.45
CA GLY A 106 -13.94 5.22 6.76
C GLY A 106 -15.07 4.54 7.53
N GLY A 107 -16.24 5.18 7.60
CA GLY A 107 -17.43 4.62 8.24
C GLY A 107 -17.93 3.34 7.58
N ALA A 108 -17.92 3.27 6.25
CA ALA A 108 -18.28 2.06 5.50
C ALA A 108 -17.29 0.92 5.77
N SER A 109 -15.99 1.21 5.85
CA SER A 109 -14.96 0.21 6.18
C SER A 109 -15.11 -0.30 7.61
N THR A 110 -15.33 0.61 8.57
CA THR A 110 -15.64 0.28 9.97
C THR A 110 -16.90 -0.57 10.07
N LEU A 111 -17.99 -0.15 9.43
CA LEU A 111 -19.26 -0.88 9.44
C LEU A 111 -19.10 -2.28 8.83
N THR A 112 -18.34 -2.41 7.75
CA THR A 112 -18.06 -3.70 7.12
C THR A 112 -17.39 -4.66 8.12
N VAL A 113 -16.37 -4.21 8.85
CA VAL A 113 -15.70 -5.05 9.85
C VAL A 113 -16.60 -5.34 11.05
N VAL A 114 -17.43 -4.39 11.50
CA VAL A 114 -18.42 -4.61 12.57
C VAL A 114 -19.44 -5.68 12.16
N VAL A 115 -19.96 -5.63 10.93
CA VAL A 115 -20.90 -6.63 10.40
C VAL A 115 -20.24 -8.00 10.29
N LEU A 116 -18.97 -8.05 9.88
CA LEU A 116 -18.20 -9.29 9.78
C LEU A 116 -17.63 -9.77 11.13
N ALA A 117 -17.78 -8.98 12.21
CA ALA A 117 -17.12 -9.25 13.49
C ALA A 117 -17.44 -10.63 14.10
N PRO A 118 -18.70 -11.13 14.09
CA PRO A 118 -19.00 -12.45 14.62
C PRO A 118 -18.21 -13.56 13.92
N TRP A 119 -18.06 -13.44 12.59
CA TRP A 119 -17.27 -14.39 11.81
C TRP A 119 -15.76 -14.20 12.05
N LEU A 120 -15.27 -12.96 12.05
CA LEU A 120 -13.85 -12.66 12.26
C LEU A 120 -13.34 -13.07 13.64
N LEU A 121 -14.15 -12.95 14.69
CA LEU A 121 -13.78 -13.37 16.05
C LEU A 121 -13.50 -14.88 16.11
N ILE A 122 -14.39 -15.67 15.52
CA ILE A 122 -14.27 -17.13 15.49
C ILE A 122 -13.14 -17.53 14.55
N ALA A 123 -13.15 -17.00 13.32
CA ALA A 123 -12.19 -17.35 12.30
C ALA A 123 -10.76 -17.03 12.75
N LEU A 124 -10.50 -15.83 13.27
CA LEU A 124 -9.13 -15.43 13.64
C LEU A 124 -8.70 -15.91 15.04
N ASP A 125 -9.58 -16.57 15.79
CA ASP A 125 -9.38 -16.87 17.21
C ASP A 125 -8.93 -15.59 17.96
N SER A 126 -9.74 -14.54 17.83
CA SER A 126 -9.42 -13.19 18.29
C SER A 126 -10.29 -12.77 19.46
N THR A 127 -9.75 -11.89 20.32
CA THR A 127 -10.54 -11.30 21.39
C THR A 127 -11.42 -10.15 20.87
N PRO A 128 -12.62 -9.93 21.45
CA PRO A 128 -13.45 -8.79 21.11
C PRO A 128 -12.73 -7.44 21.22
N LEU A 129 -11.84 -7.31 22.21
CA LEU A 129 -11.04 -6.11 22.41
C LEU A 129 -10.04 -5.88 21.27
N ALA A 130 -9.27 -6.90 20.87
CA ALA A 130 -8.31 -6.79 19.78
C ALA A 130 -8.99 -6.42 18.45
N LEU A 131 -10.13 -7.05 18.15
CA LEU A 131 -10.90 -6.72 16.95
C LEU A 131 -11.53 -5.33 17.02
N ALA A 132 -12.02 -4.90 18.19
CA ALA A 132 -12.57 -3.56 18.38
C ALA A 132 -11.51 -2.47 18.18
N ILE A 133 -10.30 -2.65 18.72
CA ILE A 133 -9.17 -1.73 18.52
C ILE A 133 -8.78 -1.65 17.03
N THR A 134 -8.69 -2.80 16.37
CA THR A 134 -8.41 -2.89 14.92
C THR A 134 -9.46 -2.13 14.12
N THR A 135 -10.73 -2.32 14.46
CA THR A 135 -11.88 -1.69 13.80
C THR A 135 -11.92 -0.17 14.02
N ALA A 136 -11.55 0.29 15.22
CA ALA A 136 -11.44 1.71 15.57
C ALA A 136 -10.32 2.42 14.79
N ALA A 137 -9.29 1.71 14.34
CA ALA A 137 -8.19 2.28 13.56
C ALA A 137 -8.58 2.62 12.11
N LEU A 138 -9.62 1.98 11.55
CA LEU A 138 -9.93 2.04 10.11
C LEU A 138 -10.38 3.43 9.63
N LEU A 139 -11.27 4.10 10.37
CA LEU A 139 -11.75 5.44 10.01
C LEU A 139 -10.62 6.50 10.04
N PRO A 140 -9.75 6.54 11.06
CA PRO A 140 -8.58 7.42 11.07
C PRO A 140 -7.70 7.32 9.81
N TYR A 141 -7.51 6.14 9.20
CA TYR A 141 -6.70 6.00 7.98
C TYR A 141 -7.24 6.84 6.81
N PHE A 142 -8.56 6.93 6.61
CA PHE A 142 -9.13 7.76 5.56
C PHE A 142 -9.01 9.26 5.86
N LEU A 143 -9.16 9.65 7.12
CA LEU A 143 -8.94 11.03 7.56
C LEU A 143 -7.48 11.45 7.38
N PHE A 144 -6.54 10.57 7.76
CA PHE A 144 -5.12 10.76 7.51
C PHE A 144 -4.83 10.90 6.03
N ALA A 145 -5.36 10.00 5.18
CA ALA A 145 -5.22 10.06 3.74
C ALA A 145 -5.72 11.39 3.14
N ARG A 146 -6.87 11.91 3.60
CA ARG A 146 -7.37 13.23 3.22
C ARG A 146 -6.41 14.35 3.62
N ALA A 147 -5.90 14.35 4.85
CA ALA A 147 -4.96 15.37 5.33
C ALA A 147 -3.64 15.34 4.53
N GLN A 148 -3.09 14.14 4.30
CA GLN A 148 -1.90 13.94 3.46
C GLN A 148 -2.14 14.40 2.03
N GLY A 149 -3.32 14.12 1.46
CA GLY A 149 -3.70 14.56 0.12
C GLY A 149 -3.72 16.07 -0.01
N VAL A 150 -4.34 16.79 0.95
CA VAL A 150 -4.34 18.26 0.96
C VAL A 150 -2.92 18.82 1.07
N LEU A 151 -2.11 18.33 2.02
CA LEU A 151 -0.73 18.77 2.16
C LEU A 151 0.09 18.53 0.88
N GLN A 152 -0.09 17.37 0.25
CA GLN A 152 0.57 17.01 -1.01
C GLN A 152 0.14 17.92 -2.17
N GLY A 153 -1.16 18.18 -2.34
CA GLY A 153 -1.68 19.02 -3.41
C GLY A 153 -1.27 20.50 -3.28
N LEU A 154 -1.03 20.97 -2.06
CA LEU A 154 -0.52 22.32 -1.79
C LEU A 154 1.01 22.42 -1.87
N GLY A 155 1.69 21.39 -2.38
CA GLY A 155 3.15 21.37 -2.52
C GLY A 155 3.90 21.25 -1.19
N ARG A 156 3.24 20.87 -0.08
CA ARG A 156 3.87 20.68 1.24
C ARG A 156 4.43 19.26 1.39
N THR A 157 5.19 18.78 0.41
CA THR A 157 5.74 17.41 0.37
C THR A 157 6.60 17.07 1.59
N ARG A 158 7.31 18.05 2.17
CA ARG A 158 8.04 17.86 3.44
C ARG A 158 7.12 17.50 4.60
N ALA A 159 5.99 18.19 4.74
CA ALA A 159 5.02 17.91 5.80
C ALA A 159 4.44 16.50 5.65
N VAL A 160 4.16 16.08 4.42
CA VAL A 160 3.71 14.72 4.12
C VAL A 160 4.71 13.69 4.62
N VAL A 161 5.97 13.85 4.22
CA VAL A 161 7.07 12.94 4.59
C VAL A 161 7.29 12.93 6.11
N TYR A 162 7.27 14.08 6.78
CA TYR A 162 7.43 14.16 8.23
C TYR A 162 6.29 13.50 8.99
N TRP A 163 5.02 13.67 8.57
CA TRP A 163 3.92 12.97 9.22
C TRP A 163 3.97 11.46 8.99
N THR A 164 4.29 11.01 7.77
CA THR A 164 4.40 9.58 7.49
C THR A 164 5.55 8.93 8.25
N THR A 165 6.76 9.52 8.19
CA THR A 165 7.93 9.00 8.90
C THR A 165 7.77 9.13 10.40
N GLY A 166 7.24 10.24 10.88
CA GLY A 166 6.97 10.46 12.31
C GLY A 166 6.01 9.42 12.87
N SER A 167 4.95 9.08 12.14
CA SER A 167 4.05 7.98 12.51
C SER A 167 4.76 6.63 12.53
N GLN A 168 5.61 6.31 11.55
CA GLN A 168 6.36 5.05 11.52
C GLN A 168 7.34 4.92 12.69
N VAL A 169 8.07 5.99 13.02
CA VAL A 169 8.99 6.05 14.16
C VAL A 169 8.23 5.94 15.48
N LEU A 170 7.11 6.66 15.61
CA LEU A 170 6.26 6.59 16.79
C LEU A 170 5.68 5.18 16.99
N GLN A 171 5.23 4.53 15.92
CA GLN A 171 4.72 3.16 15.97
C GLN A 171 5.78 2.18 16.47
N LEU A 172 7.01 2.27 15.97
CA LEU A 172 8.13 1.47 16.47
C LEU A 172 8.36 1.76 17.96
N ALA A 173 8.47 3.03 18.36
CA ALA A 173 8.75 3.40 19.75
C ALA A 173 7.66 2.89 20.72
N LEU A 174 6.39 3.05 20.37
CA LEU A 174 5.27 2.55 21.16
C LEU A 174 5.23 1.02 21.20
N THR A 175 5.54 0.35 20.10
CA THR A 175 5.59 -1.12 20.03
C THR A 175 6.71 -1.67 20.91
N VAL A 176 7.90 -1.05 20.89
CA VAL A 176 8.99 -1.41 21.80
C VAL A 176 8.55 -1.28 23.25
N ALA A 177 7.95 -0.14 23.63
CA ALA A 177 7.47 0.08 25.00
C ALA A 177 6.43 -0.97 25.44
N VAL A 178 5.45 -1.25 24.58
CA VAL A 178 4.40 -2.23 24.82
C VAL A 178 4.94 -3.65 24.98
N VAL A 179 5.86 -4.07 24.10
CA VAL A 179 6.47 -5.40 24.14
C VAL A 179 7.31 -5.56 25.41
N MET A 180 8.08 -4.54 25.78
CA MET A 180 8.86 -4.56 27.03
C MET A 180 7.98 -4.64 28.28
N LEU A 181 6.76 -4.09 28.24
CA LEU A 181 5.79 -4.16 29.34
C LEU A 181 4.96 -5.45 29.33
N GLY A 182 5.10 -6.31 28.31
CA GLY A 182 4.40 -7.60 28.25
C GLY A 182 2.90 -7.50 27.94
N PHE A 183 2.43 -6.42 27.32
CA PHE A 183 0.99 -6.24 27.02
C PHE A 183 0.47 -7.08 25.83
N GLY A 184 1.32 -7.93 25.23
CA GLY A 184 0.96 -8.84 24.15
C GLY A 184 0.39 -8.17 22.90
N VAL A 185 -0.35 -8.93 22.10
CA VAL A 185 -0.92 -8.48 20.82
C VAL A 185 -1.83 -7.26 20.97
N THR A 186 -2.65 -7.21 22.02
CA THR A 186 -3.58 -6.11 22.28
C THR A 186 -2.83 -4.80 22.49
N GLY A 187 -1.74 -4.81 23.24
CA GLY A 187 -0.92 -3.62 23.42
C GLY A 187 -0.33 -3.10 22.10
N VAL A 188 0.09 -4.00 21.20
CA VAL A 188 0.65 -3.60 19.90
C VAL A 188 -0.43 -2.97 19.03
N LEU A 189 -1.65 -3.49 19.06
CA LEU A 189 -2.80 -2.88 18.38
C LEU A 189 -3.15 -1.51 18.97
N ILE A 190 -3.03 -1.31 20.28
CA ILE A 190 -3.19 0.01 20.91
C ILE A 190 -2.12 0.98 20.40
N ALA A 191 -0.87 0.54 20.26
CA ALA A 191 0.22 1.37 19.70
C ALA A 191 -0.06 1.76 18.24
N VAL A 192 -0.61 0.84 17.43
CA VAL A 192 -1.07 1.12 16.05
C VAL A 192 -2.20 2.14 16.05
N LEU A 193 -3.22 1.95 16.88
CA LEU A 193 -4.36 2.86 17.02
C LEU A 193 -3.92 4.26 17.46
N ALA A 194 -3.07 4.35 18.49
CA ALA A 194 -2.55 5.61 18.99
C ALA A 194 -1.75 6.35 17.91
N THR A 195 -0.89 5.65 17.17
CA THR A 195 -0.12 6.22 16.07
C THR A 195 -1.04 6.81 14.99
N VAL A 196 -2.04 6.06 14.53
CA VAL A 196 -2.92 6.54 13.45
C VAL A 196 -3.80 7.71 13.93
N ILE A 197 -4.28 7.70 15.18
CA ILE A 197 -5.04 8.82 15.75
C ILE A 197 -4.16 10.08 15.82
N LEU A 198 -2.95 9.97 16.37
CA LEU A 198 -2.03 11.11 16.51
C LEU A 198 -1.59 11.65 15.15
N GLY A 199 -1.25 10.77 14.20
CA GLY A 199 -0.91 11.15 12.84
C GLY A 199 -2.09 11.83 12.12
N THR A 200 -3.30 11.30 12.28
CA THR A 200 -4.53 11.88 11.73
C THR A 200 -4.80 13.26 12.30
N PHE A 201 -4.79 13.39 13.63
CA PHE A 201 -5.09 14.64 14.32
C PHE A 201 -4.05 15.72 13.96
N GLY A 202 -2.76 15.39 14.06
CA GLY A 202 -1.67 16.31 13.77
C GLY A 202 -1.65 16.78 12.31
N SER A 203 -1.74 15.86 11.35
CA SER A 203 -1.77 16.20 9.92
C SER A 203 -3.04 16.96 9.54
N SER A 204 -4.19 16.61 10.11
CA SER A 204 -5.45 17.32 9.87
C SER A 204 -5.43 18.74 10.42
N MET A 205 -4.87 18.94 11.62
CA MET A 205 -4.69 20.27 12.20
C MET A 205 -3.79 21.14 11.31
N GLN A 206 -2.68 20.58 10.80
CA GLN A 206 -1.80 21.31 9.90
C GLN A 206 -2.48 21.63 8.57
N ALA A 207 -3.21 20.67 7.98
CA ALA A 207 -3.94 20.87 6.73
C ALA A 207 -5.04 21.93 6.85
N ARG A 208 -5.76 21.98 7.99
CA ARG A 208 -6.82 22.98 8.26
C ARG A 208 -6.30 24.42 8.28
N ARG A 209 -5.05 24.64 8.71
CA ARG A 209 -4.44 25.99 8.75
C ARG A 209 -4.10 26.56 7.38
N LEU A 210 -4.16 25.75 6.32
CA LEU A 210 -3.75 26.13 4.97
C LEU A 210 -4.91 26.56 4.06
N SER A 211 -6.07 26.95 4.65
CA SER A 211 -7.24 27.56 4.01
C SER A 211 -7.47 27.17 2.55
N THR A 212 -8.06 25.99 2.30
CA THR A 212 -8.43 25.60 0.93
C THR A 212 -9.86 25.09 0.82
N PRO A 213 -10.67 25.68 -0.07
CA PRO A 213 -11.94 25.09 -0.48
C PRO A 213 -11.66 23.93 -1.45
N THR A 214 -11.72 22.70 -0.96
CA THR A 214 -11.83 21.48 -1.79
C THR A 214 -13.26 21.35 -2.31
N SER A 215 -13.61 22.23 -3.27
CA SER A 215 -14.99 22.39 -3.77
C SER A 215 -15.48 21.21 -4.64
N ARG A 216 -14.56 20.40 -5.18
CA ARG A 216 -14.90 19.28 -6.08
C ARG A 216 -14.88 17.95 -5.35
N ARG A 217 -15.90 17.11 -5.60
CA ARG A 217 -15.96 15.71 -5.16
C ARG A 217 -14.63 15.02 -5.44
N ALA A 218 -14.07 14.32 -4.46
CA ALA A 218 -12.87 13.52 -4.67
C ALA A 218 -13.18 12.27 -5.50
N PHE A 219 -14.44 11.83 -5.62
CA PHE A 219 -14.78 10.72 -6.49
C PHE A 219 -15.77 11.09 -7.59
N ASP A 220 -15.36 10.82 -8.83
CA ASP A 220 -16.22 10.61 -9.99
C ASP A 220 -16.23 9.12 -10.39
N ARG A 221 -16.93 8.76 -11.47
CA ARG A 221 -17.06 7.36 -11.91
C ARG A 221 -15.70 6.67 -12.09
N ASP A 222 -14.73 7.36 -12.70
CA ASP A 222 -13.43 6.78 -13.02
C ASP A 222 -12.56 6.67 -11.75
N THR A 223 -12.61 7.68 -10.88
CA THR A 223 -11.91 7.65 -9.60
C THR A 223 -12.51 6.61 -8.64
N THR A 224 -13.82 6.35 -8.72
CA THR A 224 -14.46 5.22 -8.01
C THR A 224 -13.94 3.88 -8.53
N VAL A 225 -13.79 3.70 -9.84
CA VAL A 225 -13.18 2.47 -10.40
C VAL A 225 -11.74 2.32 -9.89
N VAL A 226 -10.96 3.39 -9.89
CA VAL A 226 -9.58 3.39 -9.34
C VAL A 226 -9.55 3.01 -7.85
N LEU A 227 -10.47 3.55 -7.04
CA LEU A 227 -10.61 3.22 -5.63
C LEU A 227 -10.93 1.73 -5.45
N LEU A 228 -11.94 1.21 -6.14
CA LEU A 228 -12.34 -0.19 -6.06
C LEU A 228 -11.24 -1.12 -6.55
N LEU A 229 -10.52 -0.75 -7.62
CA LEU A 229 -9.40 -1.52 -8.15
C LEU A 229 -8.25 -1.59 -7.13
N THR A 230 -7.95 -0.46 -6.49
CA THR A 230 -6.92 -0.38 -5.44
C THR A 230 -7.29 -1.21 -4.21
N ILE A 231 -8.56 -1.15 -3.77
CA ILE A 231 -9.06 -1.96 -2.65
C ILE A 231 -9.05 -3.44 -3.01
N ALA A 232 -9.55 -3.82 -4.19
CA ALA A 232 -9.60 -5.21 -4.63
C ALA A 232 -8.19 -5.80 -4.74
N PHE A 233 -7.22 -5.03 -5.24
CA PHE A 233 -5.83 -5.47 -5.29
C PHE A 233 -5.19 -5.55 -3.90
N ALA A 234 -5.55 -4.64 -2.99
CA ALA A 234 -5.12 -4.71 -1.59
C ALA A 234 -5.65 -5.96 -0.90
N VAL A 235 -6.92 -6.34 -1.14
CA VAL A 235 -7.50 -7.61 -0.67
C VAL A 235 -6.67 -8.76 -1.21
N VAL A 236 -6.47 -8.84 -2.53
CA VAL A 236 -5.76 -9.95 -3.16
C VAL A 236 -4.33 -10.16 -2.66
N THR A 237 -3.66 -9.09 -2.25
CA THR A 237 -2.28 -9.12 -1.74
C THR A 237 -2.19 -9.26 -0.21
N ASN A 238 -3.30 -9.26 0.51
CA ASN A 238 -3.32 -9.35 1.99
C ASN A 238 -4.28 -10.41 2.56
N VAL A 239 -5.25 -10.88 1.77
CA VAL A 239 -6.25 -11.88 2.19
C VAL A 239 -5.61 -13.21 2.52
N ASP A 240 -4.44 -13.50 1.93
CA ASP A 240 -3.66 -14.70 2.17
C ASP A 240 -3.32 -14.89 3.65
N VAL A 241 -2.83 -13.86 4.32
CA VAL A 241 -2.49 -13.90 5.76
C VAL A 241 -3.75 -14.09 6.61
N ILE A 242 -4.87 -13.47 6.23
CA ILE A 242 -6.16 -13.60 6.92
C ILE A 242 -6.68 -15.04 6.80
N LEU A 243 -6.65 -15.61 5.60
CA LEU A 243 -7.11 -16.97 5.33
C LEU A 243 -6.26 -18.01 6.04
N VAL A 244 -4.93 -17.88 6.00
CA VAL A 244 -4.04 -18.82 6.70
C VAL A 244 -4.26 -18.75 8.20
N ARG A 245 -4.42 -17.56 8.80
CA ARG A 245 -4.79 -17.46 10.22
C ARG A 245 -6.16 -18.08 10.51
N ALA A 246 -7.09 -17.96 9.59
CA ALA A 246 -8.46 -18.43 9.79
C ALA A 246 -8.63 -19.95 9.67
N LEU A 247 -7.78 -20.61 8.89
CA LEU A 247 -8.02 -21.98 8.43
C LEU A 247 -6.85 -22.94 8.69
N ALA A 248 -5.64 -22.44 8.93
CA ALA A 248 -4.48 -23.25 9.30
C ALA A 248 -4.23 -23.22 10.82
N SER A 249 -3.30 -24.03 11.32
CA SER A 249 -2.91 -23.99 12.74
C SER A 249 -2.26 -22.66 13.13
N THR A 250 -2.29 -22.32 14.42
CA THR A 250 -1.70 -21.06 14.92
C THR A 250 -0.19 -20.97 14.66
N THR A 251 0.53 -22.10 14.72
CA THR A 251 1.95 -22.21 14.39
C THR A 251 2.21 -21.97 12.90
N GLU A 252 1.41 -22.59 12.03
CA GLU A 252 1.50 -22.37 10.57
C GLU A 252 1.18 -20.93 10.19
N ALA A 253 0.16 -20.34 10.83
CA ALA A 253 -0.21 -18.94 10.61
C ALA A 253 0.91 -17.97 11.02
N GLY A 254 1.56 -18.21 12.16
CA GLY A 254 2.74 -17.44 12.58
C GLY A 254 3.91 -17.57 11.62
N ALA A 255 4.22 -18.79 11.20
CA ALA A 255 5.29 -19.08 10.25
C ALA A 255 5.03 -18.46 8.86
N TYR A 256 3.80 -18.58 8.35
CA TYR A 256 3.37 -17.96 7.11
C TYR A 256 3.45 -16.44 7.19
N ALA A 257 2.95 -15.84 8.27
CA ALA A 257 3.00 -14.40 8.49
C ALA A 257 4.45 -13.88 8.49
N ALA A 258 5.36 -14.58 9.16
CA ALA A 258 6.78 -14.25 9.19
C ALA A 258 7.40 -14.27 7.78
N ALA A 259 7.18 -15.35 7.02
CA ALA A 259 7.64 -15.46 5.64
C ALA A 259 7.01 -14.38 4.74
N ALA A 260 5.72 -14.08 4.92
CA ALA A 260 5.00 -13.09 4.15
C ALA A 260 5.54 -11.67 4.33
N VAL A 261 6.03 -11.30 5.52
CA VAL A 261 6.70 -10.00 5.75
C VAL A 261 7.90 -9.83 4.82
N LEU A 262 8.74 -10.87 4.67
CA LEU A 262 9.90 -10.83 3.79
C LEU A 262 9.50 -10.81 2.33
N VAL A 263 8.60 -11.70 1.93
CA VAL A 263 8.25 -11.88 0.51
C VAL A 263 7.53 -10.66 -0.07
N LYS A 264 6.64 -10.03 0.71
CA LYS A 264 5.88 -8.84 0.26
C LYS A 264 6.77 -7.63 -0.01
N THR A 265 8.04 -7.63 0.42
CA THR A 265 9.02 -6.61 0.00
C THR A 265 9.25 -6.61 -1.52
N THR A 266 9.01 -7.72 -2.21
CA THR A 266 9.07 -7.81 -3.68
C THR A 266 8.12 -6.83 -4.36
N LEU A 267 7.00 -6.51 -3.73
CA LEU A 267 6.00 -5.53 -4.21
C LEU A 267 6.53 -4.08 -4.19
N ILE A 268 7.64 -3.82 -3.50
CA ILE A 268 8.29 -2.49 -3.49
C ILE A 268 8.91 -2.17 -4.86
N ILE A 269 9.37 -3.18 -5.62
CA ILE A 269 9.98 -3.00 -6.94
C ILE A 269 9.00 -2.32 -7.91
N PRO A 270 7.81 -2.90 -8.22
CA PRO A 270 6.86 -2.25 -9.12
C PRO A 270 6.33 -0.93 -8.55
N ALA A 271 6.14 -0.81 -7.23
CA ALA A 271 5.72 0.44 -6.60
C ALA A 271 6.73 1.58 -6.82
N THR A 272 8.03 1.31 -6.68
CA THR A 272 9.10 2.29 -6.89
C THR A 272 9.19 2.69 -8.37
N LEU A 273 9.12 1.72 -9.27
CA LEU A 273 9.10 1.98 -10.71
C LEU A 273 7.88 2.82 -11.12
N SER A 274 6.72 2.60 -10.49
CA SER A 274 5.52 3.40 -10.73
C SER A 274 5.76 4.89 -10.49
N LEU A 275 6.45 5.23 -9.40
CA LEU A 275 6.69 6.61 -9.02
C LEU A 275 7.57 7.35 -10.05
N TYR A 276 8.54 6.65 -10.63
CA TYR A 276 9.46 7.23 -11.60
C TYR A 276 8.91 7.23 -13.03
N LEU A 277 8.20 6.16 -13.43
CA LEU A 277 7.76 5.97 -14.80
C LEU A 277 6.38 6.59 -15.08
N LEU A 278 5.50 6.68 -14.08
CA LEU A 278 4.15 7.23 -14.27
C LEU A 278 4.15 8.67 -14.80
N PRO A 279 4.93 9.63 -14.26
CA PRO A 279 4.99 10.98 -14.82
C PRO A 279 5.48 10.99 -16.27
N ARG A 280 6.40 10.08 -16.63
CA ARG A 280 6.95 9.97 -17.98
C ARG A 280 5.96 9.40 -18.97
N PHE A 281 5.11 8.46 -18.54
CA PHE A 281 3.99 7.94 -19.35
C PHE A 281 2.94 9.00 -19.62
N VAL A 282 2.64 9.85 -18.62
CA VAL A 282 1.63 10.91 -18.77
C VAL A 282 2.14 12.04 -19.66
N VAL A 283 3.40 12.48 -19.49
CA VAL A 283 3.99 13.58 -20.30
C VAL A 283 4.20 13.17 -21.76
N HIS A 284 4.47 11.89 -22.03
CA HIS A 284 4.68 11.36 -23.37
C HIS A 284 3.55 10.43 -23.80
N SER A 285 2.32 10.68 -23.35
CA SER A 285 1.16 9.86 -23.69
C SER A 285 0.94 9.74 -25.21
N ASP A 286 1.42 10.75 -25.96
CA ASP A 286 1.33 10.81 -27.41
C ASP A 286 2.39 9.93 -28.11
N ASP A 287 3.51 9.62 -27.45
CA ASP A 287 4.57 8.73 -27.95
C ASP A 287 4.37 7.28 -27.46
N ARG A 288 3.55 6.56 -28.23
CA ARG A 288 3.12 5.19 -27.93
C ARG A 288 4.25 4.17 -27.95
N ALA A 289 5.29 4.38 -28.76
CA ALA A 289 6.45 3.49 -28.79
C ALA A 289 7.21 3.57 -27.47
N ARG A 290 7.35 4.79 -26.95
CA ARG A 290 8.00 5.06 -25.66
C ARG A 290 7.20 4.52 -24.48
N SER A 291 5.87 4.68 -24.49
CA SER A 291 4.99 4.11 -23.47
C SER A 291 5.05 2.57 -23.43
N ARG A 292 5.05 1.90 -24.60
CA ARG A 292 5.23 0.44 -24.69
C ARG A 292 6.59 -0.04 -24.19
N ARG A 293 7.67 0.65 -24.57
CA ARG A 293 9.02 0.34 -24.10
C ARG A 293 9.13 0.51 -22.59
N GLY A 294 8.54 1.58 -22.03
CA GLY A 294 8.50 1.79 -20.59
C GLY A 294 7.75 0.66 -19.87
N LEU A 295 6.55 0.27 -20.34
CA LEU A 295 5.81 -0.86 -19.73
C LEU A 295 6.61 -2.17 -19.81
N THR A 296 7.24 -2.45 -20.97
CA THR A 296 8.06 -3.65 -21.14
C THR A 296 9.26 -3.65 -20.20
N LEU A 297 9.93 -2.50 -20.06
CA LEU A 297 11.02 -2.34 -19.11
C LEU A 297 10.55 -2.55 -17.67
N THR A 298 9.42 -1.96 -17.27
CA THR A 298 8.84 -2.18 -15.94
C THR A 298 8.61 -3.67 -15.70
N LEU A 299 8.00 -4.37 -16.65
CA LEU A 299 7.71 -5.80 -16.51
C LEU A 299 8.98 -6.65 -16.42
N LEU A 300 9.99 -6.36 -17.25
CA LEU A 300 11.26 -7.08 -17.21
C LEU A 300 12.02 -6.84 -15.91
N VAL A 301 12.08 -5.60 -15.43
CA VAL A 301 12.74 -5.26 -14.16
C VAL A 301 11.98 -5.86 -12.98
N THR A 302 10.64 -5.80 -12.98
CA THR A 302 9.82 -6.41 -11.92
C THR A 302 9.93 -7.93 -11.91
N LEU A 303 9.88 -8.59 -13.08
CA LEU A 303 10.02 -10.03 -13.19
C LEU A 303 11.42 -10.49 -12.80
N GLY A 304 12.45 -9.91 -13.42
CA GLY A 304 13.86 -10.26 -13.14
C GLY A 304 14.27 -9.94 -11.71
N GLY A 305 13.88 -8.76 -11.20
CA GLY A 305 14.11 -8.37 -9.81
C GLY A 305 13.34 -9.26 -8.83
N GLY A 306 12.10 -9.62 -9.14
CA GLY A 306 11.30 -10.53 -8.32
C GLY A 306 11.90 -11.94 -8.25
N ILE A 307 12.34 -12.50 -9.38
CA ILE A 307 13.04 -13.79 -9.41
C ILE A 307 14.34 -13.72 -8.62
N LEU A 308 15.11 -12.63 -8.76
CA LEU A 308 16.36 -12.45 -8.02
C LEU A 308 16.11 -12.39 -6.51
N VAL A 309 15.10 -11.65 -6.05
CA VAL A 309 14.72 -11.59 -4.64
C VAL A 309 14.23 -12.95 -4.16
N ALA A 310 13.43 -13.67 -4.94
CA ALA A 310 12.96 -15.00 -4.58
C ALA A 310 14.10 -16.00 -4.44
N LEU A 311 15.05 -15.98 -5.37
CA LEU A 311 16.27 -16.80 -5.31
C LEU A 311 17.13 -16.44 -4.09
N ALA A 312 17.34 -15.14 -3.85
CA ALA A 312 18.09 -14.69 -2.68
C ALA A 312 17.45 -15.19 -1.38
N LEU A 313 16.15 -14.97 -1.20
CA LEU A 313 15.40 -15.44 -0.03
C LEU A 313 15.42 -16.97 0.11
N ALA A 314 15.39 -17.71 -0.99
CA ALA A 314 15.51 -19.16 -0.97
C ALA A 314 16.90 -19.63 -0.48
N LEU A 315 17.97 -18.96 -0.92
CA LEU A 315 19.35 -19.28 -0.55
C LEU A 315 19.66 -18.94 0.92
N ILE A 316 19.09 -17.85 1.44
CA ILE A 316 19.36 -17.37 2.81
C ILE A 316 18.23 -17.64 3.80
N ALA A 317 17.28 -18.53 3.46
CA ALA A 317 16.04 -18.72 4.21
C ALA A 317 16.27 -19.03 5.69
N GLY A 318 17.16 -19.97 6.01
CA GLY A 318 17.52 -20.30 7.39
C GLY A 318 18.11 -19.09 8.14
N PRO A 319 19.25 -18.55 7.68
CA PRO A 319 19.90 -17.42 8.34
C PRO A 319 19.01 -16.18 8.52
N ILE A 320 18.20 -15.83 7.52
CA ILE A 320 17.37 -14.61 7.60
C ILE A 320 16.19 -14.79 8.57
N ILE A 321 15.58 -15.98 8.62
CA ILE A 321 14.48 -16.26 9.55
C ILE A 321 15.00 -16.31 10.99
N GLU A 322 16.11 -17.01 11.24
CA GLU A 322 16.71 -17.07 12.57
C GLU A 322 17.19 -15.68 13.03
N LEU A 323 17.80 -14.91 12.13
CA LEU A 323 18.31 -13.56 12.45
C LEU A 323 17.18 -12.57 12.71
N LEU A 324 16.09 -12.57 11.95
CA LEU A 324 15.05 -11.54 12.08
C LEU A 324 13.92 -11.97 13.01
N PHE A 325 13.51 -13.23 12.95
CA PHE A 325 12.30 -13.73 13.60
C PHE A 325 12.61 -14.63 14.81
N GLY A 326 13.69 -15.41 14.75
CA GLY A 326 14.13 -16.31 15.83
C GLY A 326 13.74 -17.78 15.59
N GLY A 327 14.27 -18.67 16.45
CA GLY A 327 14.17 -20.13 16.25
C GLY A 327 12.75 -20.71 16.33
N GLU A 328 11.83 -20.02 16.99
CA GLU A 328 10.40 -20.41 17.07
C GLU A 328 9.69 -20.37 15.71
N TYR A 329 10.29 -19.71 14.71
CA TYR A 329 9.77 -19.59 13.35
C TYR A 329 10.45 -20.54 12.35
N SER A 330 11.06 -21.64 12.81
CA SER A 330 11.76 -22.60 11.94
C SER A 330 10.88 -23.11 10.79
N LEU A 331 9.57 -23.30 11.00
CA LEU A 331 8.63 -23.66 9.95
C LEU A 331 8.57 -22.62 8.81
N ALA A 332 8.81 -21.34 9.09
CA ALA A 332 8.83 -20.28 8.07
C ALA A 332 9.98 -20.48 7.07
N ILE A 333 11.07 -21.17 7.45
CA ILE A 333 12.19 -21.51 6.56
C ILE A 333 11.69 -22.39 5.41
N SER A 334 10.77 -23.31 5.68
CA SER A 334 10.19 -24.20 4.65
C SER A 334 9.22 -23.46 3.71
N TYR A 335 8.45 -22.50 4.25
CA TYR A 335 7.48 -21.74 3.45
C TYR A 335 8.13 -20.63 2.61
N LEU A 336 9.21 -20.04 3.09
CA LEU A 336 9.80 -18.84 2.50
C LEU A 336 10.17 -18.99 1.00
N PRO A 337 10.86 -20.04 0.53
CA PRO A 337 11.21 -20.18 -0.89
C PRO A 337 9.99 -20.27 -1.80
N LEU A 338 9.02 -21.12 -1.42
CA LEU A 338 7.80 -21.37 -2.20
C LEU A 338 6.90 -20.13 -2.21
N LEU A 339 6.79 -19.43 -1.08
CA LEU A 339 6.04 -18.19 -0.98
C LEU A 339 6.71 -17.08 -1.81
N ALA A 340 8.04 -16.99 -1.78
CA ALA A 340 8.78 -15.97 -2.50
C ALA A 340 8.57 -16.05 -4.02
N ILE A 341 8.67 -17.26 -4.59
CA ILE A 341 8.41 -17.45 -6.02
C ILE A 341 6.93 -17.20 -6.37
N SER A 342 6.00 -17.54 -5.47
CA SER A 342 4.56 -17.35 -5.68
C SER A 342 4.12 -15.89 -5.68
N PHE A 343 4.91 -14.97 -5.10
CA PHE A 343 4.64 -13.53 -5.13
C PHE A 343 5.27 -12.79 -6.32
N VAL A 344 6.15 -13.41 -7.09
CA VAL A 344 6.69 -12.81 -8.32
C VAL A 344 5.58 -12.46 -9.32
N PRO A 345 4.62 -13.35 -9.62
CA PRO A 345 3.49 -13.02 -10.47
C PRO A 345 2.63 -11.87 -9.91
N TRP A 346 2.47 -11.78 -8.59
CA TRP A 346 1.77 -10.68 -7.94
C TRP A 346 2.46 -9.34 -8.12
N ALA A 347 3.80 -9.31 -8.05
CA ALA A 347 4.57 -8.11 -8.35
C ALA A 347 4.39 -7.68 -9.82
N VAL A 348 4.38 -8.64 -10.76
CA VAL A 348 4.09 -8.38 -12.17
C VAL A 348 2.66 -7.86 -12.36
N ALA A 349 1.67 -8.46 -11.71
CA ALA A 349 0.29 -7.99 -11.74
C ALA A 349 0.18 -6.55 -11.22
N GLN A 350 0.89 -6.21 -10.13
CA GLN A 350 0.96 -4.83 -9.62
C GLN A 350 1.58 -3.86 -10.63
N ALA A 351 2.63 -4.27 -11.35
CA ALA A 351 3.25 -3.43 -12.38
C ALA A 351 2.27 -3.09 -13.51
N VAL A 352 1.42 -4.04 -13.89
CA VAL A 352 0.35 -3.83 -14.89
C VAL A 352 -0.77 -2.99 -14.31
N LEU A 353 -1.07 -3.19 -13.02
CA LEU A 353 -2.13 -2.49 -12.32
C LEU A 353 -1.97 -0.96 -12.41
N ILE A 354 -0.74 -0.47 -12.41
CA ILE A 354 -0.44 0.97 -12.57
C ILE A 354 -1.11 1.51 -13.84
N ARG A 355 -1.00 0.79 -14.96
CA ARG A 355 -1.65 1.19 -16.22
C ARG A 355 -3.15 1.01 -16.16
N THR A 356 -3.66 -0.10 -15.62
CA THR A 356 -5.11 -0.34 -15.55
C THR A 356 -5.81 0.69 -14.67
N THR A 357 -5.14 1.15 -13.61
CA THR A 357 -5.57 2.26 -12.77
C THR A 357 -5.55 3.58 -13.54
N ALA A 358 -4.49 3.84 -14.31
CA ALA A 358 -4.39 5.07 -15.10
C ALA A 358 -5.51 5.23 -16.15
N VAL A 359 -6.04 4.13 -16.68
CA VAL A 359 -7.17 4.14 -17.65
C VAL A 359 -8.52 3.79 -17.01
N ALA A 360 -8.59 3.66 -15.68
CA ALA A 360 -9.79 3.25 -14.96
C ALA A 360 -10.50 2.01 -15.56
N SER A 361 -9.73 0.95 -15.88
CA SER A 361 -10.26 -0.25 -16.54
C SER A 361 -11.25 -1.01 -15.67
N ARG A 362 -12.54 -1.02 -16.08
CA ARG A 362 -13.59 -1.82 -15.44
C ARG A 362 -13.36 -3.32 -15.62
N PHE A 363 -12.82 -3.72 -16.77
CA PHE A 363 -12.46 -5.11 -17.01
C PHE A 363 -11.35 -5.56 -16.04
N GLY A 364 -10.31 -4.74 -15.88
CA GLY A 364 -9.26 -4.97 -14.88
C GLY A 364 -9.83 -5.12 -13.47
N LEU A 365 -10.80 -4.28 -13.08
CA LEU A 365 -11.50 -4.41 -11.80
C LEU A 365 -12.21 -5.76 -11.65
N VAL A 366 -12.97 -6.19 -12.66
CA VAL A 366 -13.66 -7.49 -12.64
C VAL A 366 -12.65 -8.64 -12.51
N VAL A 367 -11.53 -8.59 -13.25
CA VAL A 367 -10.48 -9.61 -13.16
C VAL A 367 -9.93 -9.72 -11.74
N VAL A 368 -9.60 -8.58 -11.11
CA VAL A 368 -9.05 -8.59 -9.74
C VAL A 368 -10.09 -9.09 -8.72
N ILE A 369 -11.37 -8.72 -8.86
CA ILE A 369 -12.45 -9.23 -8.00
C ILE A 369 -12.62 -10.75 -8.15
N VAL A 370 -12.67 -11.25 -9.39
CA VAL A 370 -12.79 -12.69 -9.66
C VAL A 370 -11.64 -13.46 -9.04
N VAL A 371 -10.42 -12.94 -9.16
CA VAL A 371 -9.24 -13.59 -8.55
C VAL A 371 -9.27 -13.52 -7.03
N ALA A 372 -9.76 -12.42 -6.43
CA ALA A 372 -9.95 -12.33 -4.98
C ALA A 372 -10.92 -13.41 -4.46
N VAL A 373 -12.04 -13.62 -5.17
CA VAL A 373 -13.01 -14.68 -4.85
C VAL A 373 -12.37 -16.05 -5.03
N ALA A 374 -11.63 -16.26 -6.12
CA ALA A 374 -10.93 -17.52 -6.38
C ALA A 374 -9.87 -17.84 -5.31
N GLN A 375 -9.15 -16.84 -4.79
CA GLN A 375 -8.23 -17.01 -3.65
C GLN A 375 -8.97 -17.42 -2.38
N GLY A 376 -10.14 -16.85 -2.11
CA GLY A 376 -10.98 -17.25 -0.97
C GLY A 376 -11.44 -18.70 -1.07
N ILE A 377 -11.92 -19.10 -2.24
CA ILE A 377 -12.34 -20.50 -2.53
C ILE A 377 -11.15 -21.45 -2.41
N ALA A 378 -10.00 -21.09 -3.00
CA ALA A 378 -8.78 -21.88 -2.90
C ALA A 378 -8.29 -21.98 -1.45
N GLY A 379 -8.45 -20.92 -0.64
CA GLY A 379 -8.17 -20.94 0.79
C GLY A 379 -8.98 -22.01 1.52
N VAL A 380 -10.31 -21.98 1.37
CA VAL A 380 -11.19 -22.97 2.00
C VAL A 380 -10.89 -24.40 1.54
N ALA A 381 -10.54 -24.60 0.27
CA ALA A 381 -10.31 -25.93 -0.29
C ALA A 381 -8.90 -26.51 0.00
N LEU A 382 -7.87 -25.66 0.10
CA LEU A 382 -6.46 -26.10 0.07
C LEU A 382 -5.69 -25.80 1.36
N LEU A 383 -6.20 -24.97 2.27
CA LEU A 383 -5.51 -24.67 3.54
C LEU A 383 -5.37 -25.81 4.56
N PRO A 384 -5.98 -27.01 4.42
CA PRO A 384 -5.48 -28.19 5.14
C PRO A 384 -4.00 -28.48 4.88
N THR A 385 -3.39 -27.90 3.83
CA THR A 385 -1.95 -27.89 3.62
C THR A 385 -1.52 -26.53 3.08
N VAL A 386 -0.78 -25.76 3.88
CA VAL A 386 -0.37 -24.40 3.54
C VAL A 386 0.40 -24.33 2.21
N GLU A 387 1.24 -25.32 1.90
CA GLU A 387 1.99 -25.39 0.64
C GLU A 387 1.10 -25.44 -0.60
N HIS A 388 0.01 -26.23 -0.57
CA HIS A 388 -0.95 -26.30 -1.66
C HIS A 388 -1.64 -24.94 -1.89
N TYR A 389 -1.97 -24.24 -0.81
CA TYR A 389 -2.50 -22.89 -0.89
C TYR A 389 -1.49 -21.89 -1.48
N ILE A 390 -0.22 -21.95 -1.07
CA ILE A 390 0.85 -21.08 -1.61
C ILE A 390 0.96 -21.26 -3.13
N ILE A 391 1.02 -22.52 -3.60
CA ILE A 391 1.11 -22.83 -5.04
C ILE A 391 -0.11 -22.29 -5.78
N ALA A 392 -1.32 -22.57 -5.28
CA ALA A 392 -2.55 -22.08 -5.88
C ALA A 392 -2.59 -20.55 -5.94
N ASN A 393 -2.13 -19.87 -4.89
CA ASN A 393 -2.03 -18.43 -4.85
C ASN A 393 -1.05 -17.87 -5.90
N GLY A 394 0.10 -18.52 -6.11
CA GLY A 394 1.05 -18.16 -7.17
C GLY A 394 0.50 -18.37 -8.58
N LEU A 395 -0.27 -19.45 -8.80
CA LEU A 395 -0.96 -19.72 -10.06
C LEU A 395 -2.06 -18.68 -10.34
N LEU A 396 -2.85 -18.31 -9.32
CA LEU A 396 -3.84 -17.24 -9.42
C LEU A 396 -3.19 -15.88 -9.74
N GLY A 397 -2.05 -15.57 -9.09
CA GLY A 397 -1.26 -14.38 -9.42
C GLY A 397 -0.76 -14.39 -10.87
N SER A 398 -0.35 -15.56 -11.38
CA SER A 398 0.08 -15.74 -12.77
C SER A 398 -1.07 -15.53 -13.74
N ALA A 399 -2.24 -16.11 -13.47
CA ALA A 399 -3.45 -15.90 -14.27
C ALA A 399 -3.86 -14.43 -14.28
N ALA A 400 -3.87 -13.76 -13.12
CA ALA A 400 -4.17 -12.34 -13.00
C ALA A 400 -3.20 -11.49 -13.82
N ALA A 401 -1.89 -11.71 -13.67
CA ALA A 401 -0.86 -10.98 -14.42
C ALA A 401 -1.04 -11.15 -15.93
N ILE A 402 -1.26 -12.38 -16.41
CA ILE A 402 -1.46 -12.67 -17.84
C ILE A 402 -2.72 -11.98 -18.37
N VAL A 403 -3.87 -12.12 -17.69
CA VAL A 403 -5.13 -11.54 -18.15
C VAL A 403 -5.06 -10.01 -18.17
N LEU A 404 -4.49 -9.37 -17.15
CA LEU A 404 -4.30 -7.93 -17.11
C LEU A 404 -3.31 -7.44 -18.20
N LEU A 405 -2.27 -8.22 -18.51
CA LEU A 405 -1.36 -7.92 -19.61
C LEU A 405 -2.05 -7.99 -20.97
N LEU A 406 -2.92 -8.98 -21.17
CA LEU A 406 -3.69 -9.13 -22.40
C LEU A 406 -4.69 -7.98 -22.57
N ASP A 407 -5.38 -7.58 -21.50
CA ASP A 407 -6.24 -6.40 -21.47
C ASP A 407 -5.45 -5.14 -21.88
N ALA A 408 -4.31 -4.91 -21.22
CA ALA A 408 -3.47 -3.76 -21.49
C ALA A 408 -2.98 -3.70 -22.96
N ARG A 409 -2.75 -4.86 -23.58
CA ARG A 409 -2.36 -4.97 -24.99
C ARG A 409 -3.54 -4.74 -25.95
N ARG A 410 -4.75 -5.19 -25.60
CA ARG A 410 -5.98 -5.05 -26.41
C ARG A 410 -6.43 -3.61 -26.56
N ASP A 411 -6.47 -2.84 -25.46
CA ASP A 411 -6.75 -1.38 -25.52
C ASP A 411 -5.80 -0.68 -26.48
N SER A 412 -4.53 -1.09 -26.43
CA SER A 412 -3.47 -0.53 -27.27
C SER A 412 -3.55 -0.99 -28.73
N ALA A 413 -4.43 -1.93 -29.09
CA ALA A 413 -4.68 -2.41 -30.45
C ALA A 413 -5.97 -1.82 -31.03
N ALA A 414 -7.04 -1.70 -30.25
CA ALA A 414 -8.30 -1.08 -30.67
C ALA A 414 -8.10 0.37 -31.14
N LEU A 415 -7.35 1.17 -30.37
CA LEU A 415 -6.99 2.55 -30.74
C LEU A 415 -6.18 2.65 -32.05
N ARG A 416 -5.45 1.60 -32.45
CA ARG A 416 -4.73 1.57 -33.74
C ARG A 416 -5.66 1.40 -34.93
N SER A 417 -6.78 0.69 -34.74
CA SER A 417 -7.76 0.45 -35.81
C SER A 417 -8.62 1.68 -36.09
N GLU A 418 -8.96 2.47 -35.07
CA GLU A 418 -9.69 3.73 -35.22
C GLU A 418 -8.85 4.81 -35.91
N GLN A 419 -7.58 4.96 -35.53
CA GLN A 419 -6.70 5.95 -36.17
C GLN A 419 -6.34 5.63 -37.62
N ARG A 420 -6.27 4.35 -38.00
CA ARG A 420 -6.10 3.94 -39.41
C ARG A 420 -7.36 4.11 -40.24
N ARG A 421 -8.52 4.30 -39.61
CA ARG A 421 -9.78 4.60 -40.29
C ARG A 421 -10.03 6.11 -40.42
N SER A 422 -9.36 6.93 -39.59
CA SER A 422 -9.45 8.40 -39.61
C SER A 422 -8.33 9.08 -40.40
N ALA A 423 -7.32 8.33 -40.85
CA ALA A 423 -6.25 8.77 -41.74
C ALA A 423 -6.43 8.07 -43.09
#